data_AF-A0A953KEX4-F1
#
_entry.id   AF-A0A953KEX4-F1
#
_cell.length_a   1.000
_cell.length_b   1.000
_cell.length_c   1.000
_cell.angle_alpha   90.00
_cell.angle_beta   90.00
_cell.angle_gamma   90.00
#
_symmetry.space_group_name_H-M   'P 1'
#
loop_
_entity.id
_entity.type
_entity.pdbx_description
1 polymer ?
#
loop_
_entity_poly.entity_id
_entity_poly.type
_entity_poly.pdbx_seq_one_letter_code
_entity_poly.pdbx_strand_id
1 'polypeptide(L)'
;MKKGAANQGHHFDPYAKLYDLFLSFNRRLLKILSELKSPLNTNESHLLQEVYAGLGVARDLSQTLSLQKSTISRVLSSLSQQGLLIVAGARDDRRVKTLKLSTAGLDLLLQDIAIRNREVDLCVEPLVQDERERLLKILHALANGLGAPVFHAQAEVNPLLVEIRRLTRAMGFIGPNCMGTGMSVAECQILHLLHQDHSELSMQEIAVKLSFAEPSEFSRLIKEMVRRGLVIKTAAKADRRRQILRLGARGRQTAQVNIERAAKWLQEGLKNVLADERRELIKLVEKFVNAPLAFAISALPEGVEIRVLETAEELKAGRVFLIESYFRSNLAHQAPEVLAGSSNLCVGAWIDRQIKALLEIQRGSRGKYVMHNLLVAKDVAQSSVPRHLLHAALRALEGEGGVEFLEFPERIDRGLLGLDGGAENRPLKVSELAKLVQISK
;
A
#
# COMPACT_ATOMS: atom_id res chain seq x y z
N MET A 1 -51.26 27.50 1.73
CA MET A 1 -49.91 27.99 1.38
C MET A 1 -48.86 26.99 1.86
N LYS A 2 -48.44 26.08 0.97
CA LYS A 2 -47.32 25.15 1.23
C LYS A 2 -46.02 25.92 0.98
N LYS A 3 -45.23 26.20 2.01
CA LYS A 3 -43.87 26.73 1.86
C LYS A 3 -43.00 25.62 1.25
N GLY A 4 -42.52 25.87 0.04
CA GLY A 4 -41.57 25.00 -0.64
C GLY A 4 -40.28 24.89 0.16
N ALA A 5 -39.86 23.65 0.43
CA ALA A 5 -38.51 23.37 0.84
C ALA A 5 -37.60 23.72 -0.35
N ALA A 6 -36.90 24.84 -0.24
CA ALA A 6 -35.86 25.21 -1.17
C ALA A 6 -34.80 24.10 -1.13
N ASN A 7 -34.66 23.41 -2.26
CA ASN A 7 -33.58 22.49 -2.52
C ASN A 7 -32.28 23.30 -2.50
N GLN A 8 -31.63 23.39 -1.33
CA GLN A 8 -30.32 24.00 -1.20
C GLN A 8 -29.35 23.10 -1.97
N GLY A 9 -29.08 23.46 -3.22
CA GLY A 9 -28.04 22.82 -4.00
C GLY A 9 -26.74 22.91 -3.21
N HIS A 10 -26.24 21.77 -2.73
CA HIS A 10 -24.94 21.70 -2.08
C HIS A 10 -23.91 22.25 -3.07
N HIS A 11 -23.41 23.46 -2.79
CA HIS A 11 -22.35 24.07 -3.57
C HIS A 11 -21.14 23.13 -3.51
N PHE A 12 -20.73 22.58 -4.66
CA PHE A 12 -19.55 21.72 -4.74
C PHE A 12 -18.32 22.56 -4.38
N ASP A 13 -17.74 22.29 -3.22
CA ASP A 13 -16.44 22.83 -2.84
C ASP A 13 -15.34 21.81 -3.20
N PRO A 14 -14.56 22.05 -4.28
CA PRO A 14 -13.52 21.13 -4.71
C PRO A 14 -12.43 20.93 -3.64
N TYR A 15 -12.19 21.90 -2.76
CA TYR A 15 -11.15 21.81 -1.73
C TYR A 15 -11.59 20.97 -0.53
N ALA A 16 -12.87 21.07 -0.15
CA ALA A 16 -13.46 20.16 0.83
C ALA A 16 -13.39 18.70 0.30
N LYS A 17 -13.79 18.49 -0.95
CA LYS A 17 -13.69 17.16 -1.59
C LYS A 17 -12.25 16.64 -1.65
N LEU A 18 -11.28 17.51 -2.01
CA LEU A 18 -9.87 17.14 -2.01
C LEU A 18 -9.38 16.79 -0.61
N TYR A 19 -9.78 17.54 0.41
CA TYR A 19 -9.42 17.24 1.80
C TYR A 19 -9.91 15.85 2.22
N ASP A 20 -11.16 15.52 1.94
CA ASP A 20 -11.74 14.20 2.18
C ASP A 20 -10.94 13.10 1.47
N LEU A 21 -10.58 13.36 0.20
CA LEU A 21 -9.78 12.44 -0.60
C LEU A 21 -8.36 12.28 -0.06
N PHE A 22 -7.69 13.33 0.42
CA PHE A 22 -6.36 13.21 1.04
C PHE A 22 -6.40 12.40 2.33
N LEU A 23 -7.42 12.60 3.16
CA LEU A 23 -7.61 11.76 4.34
C LEU A 23 -7.87 10.31 3.95
N SER A 24 -8.68 10.07 2.91
CA SER A 24 -8.98 8.72 2.40
C SER A 24 -7.77 8.04 1.77
N PHE A 25 -6.99 8.80 1.01
CA PHE A 25 -5.71 8.42 0.45
C PHE A 25 -4.73 8.02 1.54
N ASN A 26 -4.61 8.83 2.60
CA ASN A 26 -3.75 8.50 3.73
C ASN A 26 -4.24 7.26 4.49
N ARG A 27 -5.55 7.10 4.74
CA ARG A 27 -6.09 5.88 5.37
C ARG A 27 -5.72 4.64 4.55
N ARG A 28 -5.90 4.73 3.23
CA ARG A 28 -5.53 3.66 2.32
C ARG A 28 -4.04 3.36 2.38
N LEU A 29 -3.18 4.38 2.32
CA LEU A 29 -1.74 4.23 2.47
C LEU A 29 -1.38 3.59 3.82
N LEU A 30 -1.96 4.03 4.93
CA LEU A 30 -1.70 3.44 6.24
C LEU A 30 -2.13 1.98 6.30
N LYS A 31 -3.26 1.63 5.68
CA LYS A 31 -3.70 0.24 5.57
C LYS A 31 -2.69 -0.61 4.80
N ILE A 32 -2.26 -0.14 3.62
CA ILE A 32 -1.21 -0.79 2.83
C ILE A 32 0.07 -0.94 3.66
N LEU A 33 0.52 0.14 4.30
CA LEU A 33 1.71 0.16 5.16
C LEU A 33 1.59 -0.74 6.39
N SER A 34 0.38 -0.98 6.92
CA SER A 34 0.16 -1.88 8.06
C SER A 34 0.13 -3.36 7.65
N GLU A 35 -0.32 -3.64 6.42
CA GLU A 35 -0.31 -4.98 5.83
C GLU A 35 1.08 -5.32 5.27
N LEU A 36 1.87 -4.29 4.98
CA LEU A 36 3.27 -4.43 4.62
C LEU A 36 4.07 -5.03 5.77
N LYS A 37 4.63 -6.21 5.50
CA LYS A 37 5.71 -6.79 6.32
C LYS A 37 7.05 -6.10 6.06
N SER A 38 7.03 -4.77 6.00
CA SER A 38 8.26 -3.99 5.87
C SER A 38 9.10 -4.19 7.14
N PRO A 39 10.42 -4.39 7.01
CA PRO A 39 11.30 -4.54 8.16
C PRO A 39 11.50 -3.23 8.93
N LEU A 40 11.10 -2.08 8.36
CA LEU A 40 11.31 -0.75 8.90
C LEU A 40 9.99 -0.01 9.07
N ASN A 41 9.80 0.63 10.22
CA ASN A 41 8.68 1.55 10.33
C ASN A 41 8.89 2.80 9.45
N THR A 42 7.84 3.58 9.20
CA THR A 42 7.90 4.76 8.31
C THR A 42 8.96 5.78 8.73
N ASN A 43 9.19 5.99 10.03
CA ASN A 43 10.20 6.92 10.50
C ASN A 43 11.62 6.41 10.26
N GLU A 44 11.86 5.12 10.52
CA GLU A 44 13.13 4.45 10.29
C GLU A 44 13.48 4.46 8.80
N SER A 45 12.54 4.04 7.94
CA SER A 45 12.70 4.04 6.48
C SER A 45 13.03 5.44 5.96
N HIS A 46 12.26 6.46 6.35
CA HIS A 46 12.53 7.83 5.92
C HIS A 46 13.92 8.31 6.39
N LEU A 47 14.29 8.04 7.64
CA LEU A 47 15.59 8.45 8.17
C LEU A 47 16.74 7.78 7.41
N LEU A 48 16.70 6.44 7.26
CA LEU A 48 17.76 5.70 6.56
C LEU A 48 17.89 6.17 5.11
N GLN A 49 16.78 6.47 4.43
CA GLN A 49 16.81 7.03 3.09
C GLN A 49 17.43 8.43 3.00
N GLU A 50 17.25 9.30 4.01
CA GLU A 50 17.97 10.60 4.03
C GLU A 50 19.47 10.39 4.19
N VAL A 51 19.89 9.49 5.08
CA VAL A 51 21.30 9.15 5.26
C VAL A 51 21.88 8.54 3.98
N TYR A 52 21.12 7.67 3.31
CA TYR A 52 21.50 7.08 2.02
C TYR A 52 21.63 8.12 0.90
N ALA A 53 20.76 9.13 0.90
CA ALA A 53 20.84 10.28 -0.01
C ALA A 53 22.01 11.24 0.31
N GLY A 54 22.81 10.95 1.33
CA GLY A 54 23.99 11.74 1.69
C GLY A 54 23.76 12.76 2.82
N LEU A 55 22.58 12.77 3.46
CA LEU A 55 22.36 13.61 4.64
C LEU A 55 23.11 13.04 5.84
N GLY A 56 24.36 13.45 5.98
CA GLY A 56 25.29 12.89 6.95
C GLY A 56 25.20 13.48 8.35
N VAL A 57 24.31 14.44 8.65
CA VAL A 57 24.32 15.16 9.95
C VAL A 57 22.97 15.09 10.66
N ALA A 58 22.99 14.64 11.92
CA ALA A 58 21.77 14.40 12.71
C ALA A 58 20.93 15.66 12.98
N ARG A 59 21.56 16.83 13.06
CA ARG A 59 20.86 18.10 13.34
C ARG A 59 19.91 18.49 12.20
N ASP A 60 20.28 18.13 10.97
CA ASP A 60 19.56 18.52 9.76
C ASP A 60 18.34 17.60 9.55
N LEU A 61 18.39 16.35 10.03
CA LEU A 61 17.28 15.39 9.95
C LEU A 61 15.97 15.91 10.55
N SER A 62 16.03 16.63 11.67
CA SER A 62 14.81 17.16 12.33
C SER A 62 14.06 18.14 11.42
N GLN A 63 14.81 18.99 10.70
CA GLN A 63 14.26 19.95 9.76
C GLN A 63 13.80 19.24 8.48
N THR A 64 14.62 18.37 7.90
CA THR A 64 14.30 17.66 6.65
C THR A 64 13.09 16.73 6.79
N LEU A 65 12.98 16.03 7.93
CA LEU A 65 11.87 15.11 8.19
C LEU A 65 10.66 15.80 8.82
N SER A 66 10.75 17.08 9.17
CA SER A 66 9.73 17.80 9.95
C SER A 66 9.34 17.06 11.24
N LEU A 67 10.33 16.46 11.91
CA LEU A 67 10.15 15.65 13.12
C LEU A 67 10.76 16.34 14.34
N GLN A 68 10.17 16.09 15.51
CA GLN A 68 10.73 16.56 16.78
C GLN A 68 12.11 15.95 17.03
N LYS A 69 13.04 16.76 17.55
CA LYS A 69 14.41 16.32 17.89
C LYS A 69 14.43 15.08 18.80
N SER A 70 13.48 14.97 19.72
CA SER A 70 13.34 13.81 20.62
C SER A 70 12.93 12.54 19.89
N THR A 71 12.13 12.64 18.83
CA THR A 71 11.76 11.50 17.97
C THR A 71 12.96 11.06 17.15
N ILE A 72 13.67 12.00 16.50
CA ILE A 72 14.91 11.70 15.77
C ILE A 72 15.93 11.01 16.68
N SER A 73 16.16 11.54 17.87
CA SER A 73 17.11 10.94 18.81
C SER A 73 16.75 9.50 19.17
N ARG A 74 15.46 9.20 19.38
CA ARG A 74 15.01 7.84 19.70
C ARG A 74 15.19 6.88 18.53
N VAL A 75 14.82 7.30 17.31
CA VAL A 75 14.99 6.49 16.09
C VAL A 75 16.47 6.24 15.80
N LEU A 76 17.32 7.26 15.92
CA LEU A 76 18.77 7.12 15.76
C LEU A 76 19.38 6.13 16.77
N SER A 77 19.00 6.22 18.04
CA SER A 77 19.46 5.27 19.06
C SER A 77 19.00 3.85 18.75
N SER A 78 17.74 3.66 18.35
CA SER A 78 17.20 2.35 17.97
C SER A 78 17.97 1.74 16.80
N LEU A 79 18.10 2.47 15.69
CA LEU A 79 18.79 2.01 14.49
C LEU A 79 20.29 1.72 14.74
N SER A 80 20.93 2.52 15.59
CA SER A 80 22.32 2.29 15.96
C SER A 80 22.50 1.06 16.84
N GLN A 81 21.59 0.85 17.81
CA GLN A 81 21.58 -0.36 18.65
C GLN A 81 21.33 -1.63 17.83
N GLN A 82 20.51 -1.55 16.77
CA GLN A 82 20.27 -2.64 15.82
C GLN A 82 21.46 -2.86 14.85
N GLY A 83 22.50 -2.03 14.90
CA GLY A 83 23.65 -2.14 14.00
C GLY A 83 23.36 -1.68 12.57
N LEU A 84 22.24 -0.99 12.31
CA LEU A 84 21.83 -0.49 11.00
C LEU A 84 22.44 0.89 10.69
N LEU A 85 22.80 1.64 11.74
CA LEU A 85 23.32 3.01 11.61
C LEU A 85 24.57 3.22 12.45
N ILE A 86 25.61 3.75 11.82
CA ILE A 86 26.84 4.19 12.47
C ILE A 86 26.70 5.68 12.81
N VAL A 87 26.81 5.99 14.10
CA VAL A 87 26.76 7.36 14.62
C VAL A 87 28.12 7.72 15.20
N ALA A 88 28.79 8.71 14.62
CA ALA A 88 30.11 9.17 15.07
C ALA A 88 30.11 10.69 15.30
N GLY A 89 30.94 11.19 16.23
CA GLY A 89 31.19 12.63 16.34
C GLY A 89 31.98 13.14 15.13
N ALA A 90 31.68 14.35 14.65
CA ALA A 90 32.45 14.98 13.59
C ALA A 90 33.89 15.25 14.07
N ARG A 91 34.84 15.26 13.14
CA ARG A 91 36.27 15.49 13.46
C ARG A 91 36.51 16.86 14.07
N ASP A 92 35.82 17.88 13.56
CA ASP A 92 36.04 19.28 13.94
C ASP A 92 35.16 19.71 15.12
N ASP A 93 34.01 19.06 15.33
CA ASP A 93 33.14 19.28 16.47
C ASP A 93 32.47 17.97 16.91
N ARG A 94 32.93 17.42 18.03
CA ARG A 94 32.37 16.19 18.62
C ARG A 94 30.89 16.32 19.02
N ARG A 95 30.37 17.54 19.14
CA ARG A 95 28.94 17.78 19.41
C ARG A 95 28.07 17.51 18.18
N VAL A 96 28.66 17.61 16.99
CA VAL A 96 27.98 17.29 15.73
C VAL A 96 28.05 15.79 15.49
N LYS A 97 26.90 15.13 15.43
CA LYS A 97 26.82 13.70 15.11
C LYS A 97 26.70 13.51 13.61
N THR A 98 27.71 12.86 13.04
CA THR A 98 27.70 12.34 11.68
C THR A 98 27.05 10.96 11.61
N LEU A 99 26.35 10.68 10.52
CA LEU A 99 25.55 9.49 10.30
C LEU A 99 26.02 8.78 9.04
N LYS A 100 26.14 7.45 9.10
CA LYS A 100 26.38 6.58 7.95
C LYS A 100 25.60 5.29 8.11
N LEU A 101 25.09 4.75 7.00
CA LEU A 101 24.56 3.39 7.00
C LEU A 101 25.70 2.39 7.25
N SER A 102 25.43 1.36 8.05
CA SER A 102 26.25 0.16 8.02
C SER A 102 25.90 -0.67 6.77
N THR A 103 26.68 -1.71 6.47
CA THR A 103 26.32 -2.67 5.39
C THR A 103 24.95 -3.28 5.63
N ALA A 104 24.68 -3.77 6.85
CA ALA A 104 23.37 -4.32 7.21
C ALA A 104 22.24 -3.30 7.09
N GLY A 105 22.49 -2.04 7.44
CA GLY A 105 21.52 -0.96 7.28
C GLY A 105 21.22 -0.62 5.83
N LEU A 106 22.23 -0.68 4.95
CA LEU A 106 22.07 -0.50 3.52
C LEU A 106 21.25 -1.64 2.91
N ASP A 107 21.61 -2.90 3.21
CA ASP A 107 20.91 -4.08 2.68
C ASP A 107 19.43 -4.07 3.09
N LEU A 108 19.16 -3.80 4.37
CA LEU A 108 17.78 -3.73 4.90
C LEU A 108 17.00 -2.57 4.27
N LEU A 109 17.66 -1.44 4.04
CA LEU A 109 17.01 -0.29 3.38
C LEU A 109 16.67 -0.61 1.92
N LEU A 110 17.57 -1.23 1.17
CA LEU A 110 17.33 -1.60 -0.23
C LEU A 110 16.18 -2.62 -0.33
N GLN A 111 16.11 -3.57 0.61
CA GLN A 111 14.97 -4.48 0.73
C GLN A 111 13.65 -3.72 1.00
N ASP A 112 13.67 -2.77 1.95
CA ASP A 112 12.50 -1.95 2.24
C ASP A 112 12.05 -1.09 1.05
N ILE A 113 13.00 -0.51 0.30
CA ILE A 113 12.71 0.25 -0.93
C ILE A 113 12.04 -0.65 -1.98
N ALA A 114 12.59 -1.85 -2.22
CA ALA A 114 12.03 -2.78 -3.19
C ALA A 114 10.58 -3.17 -2.84
N ILE A 115 10.33 -3.47 -1.56
CA ILE A 115 8.98 -3.77 -1.04
C ILE A 115 8.04 -2.58 -1.27
N ARG A 116 8.44 -1.36 -0.87
CA ARG A 116 7.59 -0.17 -0.98
C ARG A 116 7.33 0.25 -2.43
N ASN A 117 8.33 0.14 -3.31
CA ASN A 117 8.18 0.43 -4.73
C ASN A 117 7.08 -0.43 -5.34
N ARG A 118 7.19 -1.74 -5.14
CA ARG A 118 6.21 -2.70 -5.61
C ARG A 118 4.82 -2.38 -5.10
N GLU A 119 4.67 -2.05 -3.81
CA GLU A 119 3.35 -1.71 -3.30
C GLU A 119 2.77 -0.45 -3.92
N VAL A 120 3.60 0.58 -4.15
CA VAL A 120 3.14 1.77 -4.87
C VAL A 120 2.68 1.38 -6.28
N ASP A 121 3.45 0.56 -6.99
CA ASP A 121 3.10 0.06 -8.32
C ASP A 121 1.76 -0.69 -8.33
N LEU A 122 1.54 -1.56 -7.34
CA LEU A 122 0.28 -2.28 -7.18
C LEU A 122 -0.88 -1.34 -6.86
N CYS A 123 -0.64 -0.29 -6.08
CA CYS A 123 -1.69 0.67 -5.72
C CYS A 123 -2.10 1.56 -6.90
N VAL A 124 -1.21 1.74 -7.88
CA VAL A 124 -1.49 2.46 -9.12
C VAL A 124 -1.72 1.54 -10.32
N GLU A 125 -1.77 0.21 -10.11
CA GLU A 125 -2.08 -0.78 -11.15
C GLU A 125 -3.33 -0.40 -11.97
N PRO A 126 -4.44 0.07 -11.35
CA PRO A 126 -5.66 0.44 -12.09
C PRO A 126 -5.53 1.70 -12.95
N LEU A 127 -4.44 2.45 -12.82
CA LEU A 127 -4.16 3.61 -13.65
C LEU A 127 -3.34 3.16 -14.86
N VAL A 128 -3.75 3.54 -16.06
CA VAL A 128 -2.93 3.33 -17.27
C VAL A 128 -1.67 4.21 -17.22
N GLN A 129 -0.65 3.90 -18.03
CA GLN A 129 0.65 4.58 -17.97
C GLN A 129 0.54 6.12 -18.04
N ASP A 130 -0.22 6.65 -18.99
CA ASP A 130 -0.44 8.10 -19.11
C ASP A 130 -1.11 8.71 -17.87
N GLU A 131 -2.03 7.96 -17.21
CA GLU A 131 -2.68 8.41 -15.97
C GLU A 131 -1.69 8.45 -14.81
N ARG A 132 -0.74 7.50 -14.75
CA ARG A 132 0.32 7.48 -13.73
C ARG A 132 1.26 8.66 -13.90
N GLU A 133 1.64 8.99 -15.12
CA GLU A 133 2.50 10.14 -15.43
C GLU A 133 1.80 11.46 -15.10
N ARG A 134 0.51 11.58 -15.42
CA ARG A 134 -0.30 12.74 -15.03
C ARG A 134 -0.43 12.85 -13.51
N LEU A 135 -0.71 11.74 -12.82
CA LEU A 135 -0.75 11.72 -11.35
C LEU A 135 0.58 12.18 -10.76
N LEU A 136 1.70 11.64 -11.22
CA LEU A 136 3.04 12.03 -10.78
C LEU A 136 3.29 13.53 -10.96
N LYS A 137 3.00 14.07 -12.14
CA LYS A 137 3.15 15.50 -12.44
C LYS A 137 2.33 16.37 -11.47
N ILE A 138 1.08 15.98 -11.20
CA ILE A 138 0.22 16.75 -10.30
C ILE A 138 0.70 16.64 -8.85
N LEU A 139 1.06 15.45 -8.37
CA LEU A 139 1.60 15.27 -7.02
C LEU A 139 2.89 16.06 -6.82
N HIS A 140 3.75 16.12 -7.85
CA HIS A 140 4.95 16.95 -7.85
C HIS A 140 4.63 18.45 -7.76
N ALA A 141 3.70 18.93 -8.58
CA ALA A 141 3.26 20.33 -8.56
C ALA A 141 2.67 20.71 -7.20
N LEU A 142 1.85 19.83 -6.62
CA LEU A 142 1.28 20.00 -5.29
C LEU A 142 2.38 20.02 -4.22
N ALA A 143 3.32 19.07 -4.24
CA ALA A 143 4.43 19.04 -3.29
C ALA A 143 5.25 20.34 -3.34
N ASN A 144 5.53 20.84 -4.54
CA ASN A 144 6.21 22.13 -4.73
C ASN A 144 5.39 23.31 -4.21
N GLY A 145 4.10 23.36 -4.55
CA GLY A 145 3.19 24.43 -4.10
C GLY A 145 3.05 24.50 -2.58
N LEU A 146 3.21 23.36 -1.91
CA LEU A 146 3.19 23.25 -0.45
C LEU A 146 4.56 23.50 0.21
N GLY A 147 5.59 23.80 -0.58
CA GLY A 147 6.95 23.98 -0.08
C GLY A 147 7.55 22.70 0.52
N ALA A 148 7.12 21.52 0.03
CA ALA A 148 7.68 20.25 0.48
C ALA A 148 9.18 20.20 0.15
N PRO A 149 10.05 19.88 1.13
CA PRO A 149 11.48 19.76 0.87
C PRO A 149 11.74 18.82 -0.31
N VAL A 150 12.69 19.22 -1.16
CA VAL A 150 13.16 18.35 -2.25
C VAL A 150 13.81 17.13 -1.61
N PHE A 151 13.39 15.95 -2.05
CA PHE A 151 14.02 14.69 -1.67
C PHE A 151 14.80 14.18 -2.88
N HIS A 152 16.12 14.14 -2.74
CA HIS A 152 17.00 13.57 -3.76
C HIS A 152 17.03 12.05 -3.59
N ALA A 153 16.05 11.39 -4.17
CA ALA A 153 15.99 9.94 -4.17
C ALA A 153 17.08 9.35 -5.07
N GLN A 154 17.53 8.15 -4.73
CA GLN A 154 18.36 7.35 -5.65
C GLN A 154 17.49 6.81 -6.79
N ALA A 155 18.14 6.38 -7.87
CA ALA A 155 17.48 5.97 -9.11
C ALA A 155 16.53 4.76 -8.93
N GLU A 156 16.74 3.95 -7.89
CA GLU A 156 15.94 2.77 -7.62
C GLU A 156 14.59 3.10 -6.97
N VAL A 157 14.36 4.32 -6.49
CA VAL A 157 13.12 4.67 -5.77
C VAL A 157 12.04 5.08 -6.77
N ASN A 158 10.84 4.51 -6.62
CA ASN A 158 9.68 4.86 -7.45
C ASN A 158 9.38 6.38 -7.36
N PRO A 159 9.29 7.11 -8.49
CA PRO A 159 9.02 8.55 -8.49
C PRO A 159 7.72 8.95 -7.77
N LEU A 160 6.68 8.12 -7.83
CA LEU A 160 5.44 8.38 -7.10
C LEU A 160 5.67 8.26 -5.59
N LEU A 161 6.47 7.28 -5.13
CA LEU A 161 6.81 7.14 -3.72
C LEU A 161 7.57 8.38 -3.20
N VAL A 162 8.44 8.95 -4.03
CA VAL A 162 9.14 10.22 -3.73
C VAL A 162 8.12 11.34 -3.47
N GLU A 163 7.18 11.56 -4.37
CA GLU A 163 6.19 12.63 -4.20
C GLU A 163 5.21 12.36 -3.06
N ILE A 164 4.76 11.11 -2.87
CA ILE A 164 3.94 10.70 -1.72
C ILE A 164 4.64 11.02 -0.41
N ARG A 165 5.95 10.76 -0.32
CA ARG A 165 6.75 11.08 0.87
C ARG A 165 6.89 12.57 1.09
N ARG A 166 7.18 13.34 0.03
CA ARG A 166 7.26 14.81 0.10
C ARG A 166 5.94 15.40 0.60
N LEU A 167 4.81 14.93 0.06
CA LEU A 167 3.48 15.32 0.49
C LEU A 167 3.18 14.92 1.93
N THR A 168 3.52 13.69 2.34
CA THR A 168 3.35 13.21 3.72
C THR A 168 4.08 14.09 4.73
N ARG A 169 5.25 14.61 4.37
CA ARG A 169 6.01 15.58 5.20
C ARG A 169 5.38 16.96 5.24
N ALA A 170 5.04 17.52 4.07
CA ALA A 170 4.44 18.84 3.98
C ALA A 170 3.08 18.89 4.70
N MET A 171 2.32 17.80 4.63
CA MET A 171 1.08 17.63 5.37
C MET A 171 1.28 17.33 6.86
N GLY A 172 2.50 17.14 7.34
CA GLY A 172 2.77 16.83 8.75
C GLY A 172 2.21 15.49 9.21
N PHE A 173 2.00 14.54 8.29
CA PHE A 173 1.36 13.26 8.59
C PHE A 173 2.19 12.31 9.46
N ILE A 174 3.49 12.56 9.54
CA ILE A 174 4.43 11.78 10.35
C ILE A 174 4.44 12.27 11.83
N GLY A 175 3.94 13.47 12.09
CA GLY A 175 3.96 14.11 13.40
C GLY A 175 2.57 14.51 13.91
N PRO A 176 2.50 15.13 15.10
CA PRO A 176 1.26 15.66 15.66
C PRO A 176 0.93 17.05 15.07
N ASN A 177 1.04 17.22 13.75
CA ASN A 177 0.78 18.51 13.11
C ASN A 177 0.20 18.36 11.70
N CYS A 178 -0.80 17.50 11.56
CA CYS A 178 -1.56 17.28 10.33
C CYS A 178 -2.06 18.62 9.77
N MET A 179 -1.51 19.06 8.63
CA MET A 179 -1.77 20.34 7.96
C MET A 179 -1.74 21.55 8.90
N GLY A 180 -0.80 21.57 9.85
CA GLY A 180 -0.65 22.71 10.76
C GLY A 180 -1.71 22.78 11.86
N THR A 181 -2.51 21.75 12.08
CA THR A 181 -3.59 21.74 13.10
C THR A 181 -3.10 21.51 14.53
N GLY A 182 -1.85 21.09 14.72
CA GLY A 182 -1.35 20.61 16.02
C GLY A 182 -1.97 19.29 16.46
N MET A 183 -2.62 18.56 15.55
CA MET A 183 -3.26 17.26 15.79
C MET A 183 -2.58 16.18 14.95
N SER A 184 -2.66 14.93 15.39
CA SER A 184 -2.22 13.81 14.54
C SER A 184 -3.22 13.57 13.40
N VAL A 185 -2.79 12.82 12.38
CA VAL A 185 -3.67 12.43 11.26
C VAL A 185 -4.85 11.61 11.75
N ALA A 186 -4.59 10.67 12.66
CA ALA A 186 -5.62 9.82 13.25
C ALA A 186 -6.69 10.66 13.98
N GLU A 187 -6.30 11.68 14.74
CA GLU A 187 -7.27 12.59 15.38
C GLU A 187 -8.06 13.40 14.36
N CYS A 188 -7.40 13.89 13.30
CA CYS A 188 -8.07 14.60 12.21
C CYS A 188 -9.09 13.71 11.49
N GLN A 189 -8.73 12.46 11.20
CA GLN A 189 -9.60 11.47 10.56
C GLN A 189 -10.81 11.13 11.43
N ILE A 190 -10.63 10.94 12.75
CA ILE A 190 -11.73 10.68 13.68
C ILE A 190 -12.66 11.90 13.75
N LEU A 191 -12.11 13.11 13.91
CA LEU A 191 -12.92 14.33 13.97
C LEU A 191 -13.71 14.54 12.67
N HIS A 192 -13.05 14.35 11.53
CA HIS A 192 -13.65 14.52 10.22
C HIS A 192 -14.74 13.47 9.97
N LEU A 193 -14.48 12.21 10.27
CA LEU A 193 -15.47 11.13 10.14
C LEU A 193 -16.71 11.41 11.01
N LEU A 194 -16.53 11.80 12.27
CA LEU A 194 -17.64 12.14 13.16
C LEU A 194 -18.33 13.47 12.82
N HIS A 195 -17.69 14.33 12.03
CA HIS A 195 -18.27 15.57 11.55
C HIS A 195 -19.19 15.32 10.34
N GLN A 196 -18.72 14.51 9.39
CA GLN A 196 -19.47 14.13 8.19
C GLN A 196 -20.60 13.15 8.49
N ASP A 197 -20.29 12.12 9.27
CA ASP A 197 -21.26 11.12 9.69
C ASP A 197 -22.01 11.70 10.89
N HIS A 198 -23.10 12.42 10.62
CA HIS A 198 -24.00 12.96 11.66
C HIS A 198 -24.65 11.85 12.51
N SER A 199 -24.41 10.57 12.16
CA SER A 199 -24.88 9.41 12.89
C SER A 199 -23.96 9.03 14.06
N GLU A 200 -24.55 8.36 15.04
CA GLU A 200 -23.88 7.84 16.22
C GLU A 200 -23.03 6.60 15.88
N LEU A 201 -21.71 6.78 15.73
CA LEU A 201 -20.79 5.68 15.40
C LEU A 201 -20.21 5.01 16.65
N SER A 202 -20.12 3.69 16.64
CA SER A 202 -19.43 2.95 17.69
C SER A 202 -17.92 2.98 17.54
N MET A 203 -17.23 2.70 18.64
CA MET A 203 -15.77 2.51 18.63
C MET A 203 -15.32 1.46 17.59
N GLN A 204 -16.04 0.34 17.47
CA GLN A 204 -15.67 -0.72 16.54
C GLN A 204 -15.87 -0.29 15.08
N GLU A 205 -16.98 0.40 14.78
CA GLU A 205 -17.22 0.94 13.43
C GLU A 205 -16.15 1.96 13.04
N ILE A 206 -15.73 2.84 13.95
CA ILE A 206 -14.68 3.82 13.68
C ILE A 206 -13.34 3.12 13.48
N ALA A 207 -12.98 2.16 14.34
CA ALA A 207 -11.74 1.40 14.22
C ALA A 207 -11.65 0.68 12.86
N VAL A 208 -12.74 0.05 12.42
CA VAL A 208 -12.83 -0.61 11.11
C VAL A 208 -12.76 0.41 9.96
N LYS A 209 -13.59 1.46 9.99
CA LYS A 209 -13.62 2.51 8.94
C LYS A 209 -12.27 3.20 8.77
N LEU A 210 -11.50 3.34 9.86
CA LEU A 210 -10.19 4.00 9.87
C LEU A 210 -9.02 3.01 9.82
N SER A 211 -9.28 1.71 9.77
CA SER A 211 -8.26 0.65 9.68
C SER A 211 -7.19 0.72 10.78
N PHE A 212 -7.60 0.94 12.03
CA PHE A 212 -6.67 0.86 13.16
C PHE A 212 -6.22 -0.59 13.36
N ALA A 213 -4.91 -0.83 13.26
CA ALA A 213 -4.33 -2.16 13.48
C ALA A 213 -4.44 -2.60 14.95
N GLU A 214 -4.14 -1.70 15.89
CA GLU A 214 -4.07 -2.01 17.32
C GLU A 214 -5.26 -1.41 18.11
N PRO A 215 -6.18 -2.24 18.65
CA PRO A 215 -7.32 -1.76 19.42
C PRO A 215 -6.93 -0.96 20.68
N SER A 216 -5.77 -1.28 21.25
CA SER A 216 -5.26 -0.63 22.47
C SER A 216 -4.83 0.82 22.19
N GLU A 217 -4.15 1.07 21.06
CA GLU A 217 -3.75 2.41 20.62
C GLU A 217 -4.96 3.27 20.31
N PHE A 218 -5.93 2.72 19.57
CA PHE A 218 -7.19 3.41 19.28
C PHE A 218 -7.93 3.79 20.57
N SER A 219 -8.01 2.87 21.54
CA SER A 219 -8.66 3.13 22.82
C SER A 219 -7.98 4.25 23.62
N ARG A 220 -6.64 4.29 23.62
CA ARG A 220 -5.86 5.37 24.26
C ARG A 220 -6.09 6.71 23.57
N LEU A 221 -6.12 6.72 22.24
CA LEU A 221 -6.40 7.92 21.45
C LEU A 221 -7.78 8.50 21.76
N ILE A 222 -8.82 7.65 21.75
CA ILE A 222 -10.19 8.08 22.10
C ILE A 222 -10.27 8.60 23.53
N LYS A 223 -9.61 7.94 24.50
CA LYS A 223 -9.56 8.41 25.90
C LYS A 223 -8.99 9.82 25.99
N GLU A 224 -7.93 10.12 25.25
CA GLU A 224 -7.31 11.44 25.20
C GLU A 224 -8.21 12.48 24.52
N MET A 225 -8.85 12.13 23.40
CA MET A 225 -9.81 13.01 22.73
C MET A 225 -11.03 13.34 23.61
N VAL A 226 -11.50 12.37 24.42
CA VAL A 226 -12.56 12.59 25.42
C VAL A 226 -12.09 13.53 26.52
N ARG A 227 -10.88 13.31 27.06
CA ARG A 227 -10.28 14.18 28.09
C ARG A 227 -10.16 15.64 27.61
N ARG A 228 -9.87 15.85 26.33
CA ARG A 228 -9.77 17.19 25.71
C ARG A 228 -11.11 17.81 25.34
N GLY A 229 -12.23 17.10 25.53
CA GLY A 229 -13.58 17.54 25.16
C GLY A 229 -13.84 17.56 23.65
N LEU A 230 -12.99 16.90 22.86
CA LEU A 230 -13.15 16.77 21.41
C LEU A 230 -14.23 15.74 21.05
N VAL A 231 -14.25 14.63 21.79
CA VAL A 231 -15.22 13.54 21.60
C VAL A 231 -15.98 13.32 22.90
N ILE A 232 -17.26 12.96 22.79
CA ILE A 232 -18.08 12.48 23.89
C ILE A 232 -18.32 10.99 23.66
N LYS A 233 -18.12 10.18 24.71
CA LYS A 233 -18.38 8.74 24.72
C LYS A 233 -19.60 8.45 25.57
N THR A 234 -20.60 7.77 25.01
CA THR A 234 -21.82 7.37 25.71
C THR A 234 -22.18 5.92 25.42
N ALA A 235 -22.82 5.24 26.38
CA ALA A 235 -23.39 3.93 26.14
C ALA A 235 -24.61 4.04 25.19
N ALA A 236 -24.76 3.11 24.26
CA ALA A 236 -25.91 3.10 23.36
C ALA A 236 -27.20 2.82 24.14
N LYS A 237 -28.31 3.44 23.72
CA LYS A 237 -29.62 3.22 24.36
C LYS A 237 -30.12 1.78 24.19
N ALA A 238 -29.90 1.19 23.01
CA ALA A 238 -30.34 -0.16 22.67
C ALA A 238 -29.45 -1.27 23.27
N ASP A 239 -28.16 -1.00 23.44
CA ASP A 239 -27.20 -1.92 24.05
C ASP A 239 -26.13 -1.14 24.82
N ARG A 240 -26.18 -1.19 26.15
CA ARG A 240 -25.23 -0.46 27.01
C ARG A 240 -23.79 -0.95 26.88
N ARG A 241 -23.58 -2.16 26.34
CA ARG A 241 -22.24 -2.71 26.04
C ARG A 241 -21.61 -2.01 24.84
N ARG A 242 -22.43 -1.50 23.92
CA ARG A 242 -21.97 -0.71 22.77
C ARG A 242 -21.67 0.72 23.20
N GLN A 243 -20.45 1.17 22.90
CA GLN A 243 -20.00 2.53 23.17
C GLN A 243 -20.04 3.35 21.89
N ILE A 244 -20.79 4.44 21.92
CA ILE A 244 -21.01 5.37 20.82
C ILE A 244 -20.17 6.63 21.05
N LEU A 245 -19.59 7.15 19.98
CA LEU A 245 -18.81 8.37 19.95
C LEU A 245 -19.55 9.45 19.15
N ARG A 246 -19.47 10.69 19.65
CA ARG A 246 -19.97 11.89 18.97
C ARG A 246 -19.04 13.07 19.22
N LEU A 247 -19.07 14.09 18.38
CA LEU A 247 -18.30 15.30 18.64
C LEU A 247 -18.81 16.04 19.88
N GLY A 248 -17.89 16.48 20.73
CA GLY A 248 -18.16 17.50 21.75
C GLY A 248 -18.33 18.89 21.12
N ALA A 249 -18.72 19.89 21.92
CA ALA A 249 -18.83 21.27 21.44
C ALA A 249 -17.48 21.78 20.86
N ARG A 250 -16.39 21.54 21.61
CA ARG A 250 -15.03 21.84 21.15
C ARG A 250 -14.64 21.02 19.92
N GLY A 251 -15.04 19.74 19.88
CA GLY A 251 -14.81 18.87 18.73
C GLY A 251 -15.42 19.38 17.44
N ARG A 252 -16.68 19.83 17.48
CA ARG A 252 -17.37 20.43 16.32
C ARG A 252 -16.65 21.68 15.81
N GLN A 253 -16.31 22.59 16.72
CA GLN A 253 -15.56 23.79 16.36
C GLN A 253 -14.19 23.44 15.78
N THR A 254 -13.48 22.49 16.39
CA THR A 254 -12.16 22.05 15.92
C THR A 254 -12.23 21.41 14.54
N ALA A 255 -13.22 20.54 14.30
CA ALA A 255 -13.43 19.91 13.00
C ALA A 255 -13.68 20.96 11.90
N GLN A 256 -14.54 21.94 12.16
CA GLN A 256 -14.84 23.02 11.23
C GLN A 256 -13.58 23.86 10.90
N VAL A 257 -12.84 24.29 11.92
CA VAL A 257 -11.59 25.04 11.74
C VAL A 257 -10.55 24.23 10.97
N ASN A 258 -10.47 22.91 11.20
CA ASN A 258 -9.55 22.04 10.48
C ASN A 258 -9.92 21.91 9.00
N ILE A 259 -11.21 21.78 8.66
CA ILE A 259 -11.70 21.74 7.27
C ILE A 259 -11.35 23.04 6.55
N GLU A 260 -11.64 24.20 7.16
CA GLU A 260 -11.34 25.51 6.57
C GLU A 260 -9.84 25.73 6.38
N ARG A 261 -9.03 25.30 7.36
CA ARG A 261 -7.57 25.37 7.27
C ARG A 261 -7.04 24.47 6.17
N ALA A 262 -7.51 23.23 6.09
CA ALA A 262 -7.11 22.29 5.05
C ALA A 262 -7.50 22.81 3.66
N ALA A 263 -8.69 23.39 3.51
CA ALA A 263 -9.13 23.99 2.25
C ALA A 263 -8.23 25.13 1.80
N LYS A 264 -7.91 26.08 2.70
CA LYS A 264 -6.96 27.18 2.42
C LYS A 264 -5.57 26.66 2.06
N TRP A 265 -5.11 25.65 2.79
CA TRP A 265 -3.81 25.04 2.56
C TRP A 265 -3.72 24.34 1.20
N LEU A 266 -4.76 23.60 0.81
CA LEU A 266 -4.88 22.98 -0.51
C LEU A 266 -5.02 24.01 -1.63
N GLN A 267 -5.76 25.09 -1.39
CA GLN A 267 -5.88 26.21 -2.33
C GLN A 267 -4.52 26.84 -2.61
N GLU A 268 -3.71 27.07 -1.58
CA GLU A 268 -2.35 27.61 -1.74
C GLU A 268 -1.43 26.61 -2.47
N GLY A 269 -1.48 25.33 -2.09
CA GLY A 269 -0.68 24.27 -2.72
C GLY A 269 -1.01 24.04 -4.20
N LEU A 270 -2.26 24.29 -4.60
CA LEU A 270 -2.76 24.10 -5.96
C LEU A 270 -2.94 25.42 -6.73
N LYS A 271 -2.40 26.54 -6.23
CA LYS A 271 -2.57 27.86 -6.87
C LYS A 271 -2.07 27.91 -8.31
N ASN A 272 -1.03 27.12 -8.62
CA ASN A 272 -0.41 27.03 -9.94
C ASN A 272 -0.91 25.84 -10.77
N VAL A 273 -1.87 25.06 -10.25
CA VAL A 273 -2.47 23.92 -10.95
C VAL A 273 -3.78 24.39 -11.59
N LEU A 274 -3.98 24.11 -12.87
CA LEU A 274 -5.16 24.55 -13.60
C LEU A 274 -6.44 23.89 -13.06
N ALA A 275 -7.60 24.53 -13.29
CA ALA A 275 -8.87 23.99 -12.81
C ALA A 275 -9.19 22.59 -13.36
N ASP A 276 -8.84 22.33 -14.63
CA ASP A 276 -8.98 21.00 -15.24
C ASP A 276 -8.04 19.97 -14.63
N GLU A 277 -6.77 20.34 -14.38
CA GLU A 277 -5.81 19.48 -13.70
C GLU A 277 -6.25 19.16 -12.25
N ARG A 278 -6.89 20.11 -11.56
CA ARG A 278 -7.49 19.86 -10.22
C ARG A 278 -8.66 18.86 -10.30
N ARG A 279 -9.52 18.97 -11.32
CA ARG A 279 -10.61 18.00 -11.54
C ARG A 279 -10.06 16.62 -11.88
N GLU A 280 -9.00 16.57 -12.68
CA GLU A 280 -8.31 15.34 -13.01
C GLU A 280 -7.65 14.71 -11.78
N LEU A 281 -6.99 15.50 -10.92
CA LEU A 281 -6.44 15.03 -9.66
C LEU A 281 -7.50 14.33 -8.81
N ILE A 282 -8.67 14.94 -8.66
CA ILE A 282 -9.79 14.36 -7.92
C ILE A 282 -10.15 12.98 -8.50
N LYS A 283 -10.30 12.87 -9.82
CA LYS A 283 -10.63 11.61 -10.49
C LYS A 283 -9.54 10.55 -10.29
N LEU A 284 -8.26 10.91 -10.44
CA LEU A 284 -7.13 9.97 -10.30
C LEU A 284 -6.98 9.50 -8.86
N VAL A 285 -7.10 10.41 -7.88
CA VAL A 285 -7.06 10.06 -6.46
C VAL A 285 -8.28 9.24 -6.07
N GLU A 286 -9.47 9.50 -6.62
CA GLU A 286 -10.65 8.66 -6.41
C GLU A 286 -10.46 7.25 -6.94
N LYS A 287 -9.92 7.10 -8.17
CA LYS A 287 -9.56 5.78 -8.73
C LYS A 287 -8.61 5.05 -7.80
N PHE A 288 -7.56 5.73 -7.32
CA PHE A 288 -6.61 5.15 -6.36
C PHE A 288 -7.29 4.75 -5.05
N VAL A 289 -8.05 5.66 -4.43
CA VAL A 289 -8.68 5.45 -3.12
C VAL A 289 -9.69 4.30 -3.17
N ASN A 290 -10.39 4.14 -4.28
CA ASN A 290 -11.44 3.14 -4.46
C ASN A 290 -10.97 1.84 -5.13
N ALA A 291 -9.73 1.78 -5.58
CA ALA A 291 -9.18 0.55 -6.15
C ALA A 291 -9.27 -0.61 -5.14
N PRO A 292 -9.41 -1.87 -5.55
CA PRO A 292 -9.17 -2.97 -4.63
C PRO A 292 -7.74 -2.87 -4.05
N LEU A 293 -7.52 -3.29 -2.80
CA LEU A 293 -6.15 -3.39 -2.27
C LEU A 293 -5.43 -4.49 -3.04
N ALA A 294 -4.13 -4.32 -3.28
CA ALA A 294 -3.32 -5.24 -4.07
C ALA A 294 -3.36 -6.70 -3.60
N PHE A 295 -3.62 -6.90 -2.31
CA PHE A 295 -3.73 -8.23 -1.74
C PHE A 295 -5.09 -8.90 -2.09
N ALA A 296 -6.15 -8.12 -2.37
CA ALA A 296 -7.32 -8.63 -3.08
C ALA A 296 -6.89 -9.00 -4.49
N ILE A 297 -7.19 -10.22 -4.94
CA ILE A 297 -7.03 -10.53 -6.36
C ILE A 297 -7.94 -9.53 -7.09
N SER A 298 -7.34 -8.52 -7.74
CA SER A 298 -8.10 -7.53 -8.49
C SER A 298 -8.93 -8.27 -9.54
N ALA A 299 -10.04 -7.68 -10.01
CA ALA A 299 -10.82 -8.31 -11.05
C ALA A 299 -9.93 -8.72 -12.23
N LEU A 300 -10.20 -9.90 -12.80
CA LEU A 300 -9.56 -10.32 -14.04
C LEU A 300 -9.68 -9.20 -15.08
N PRO A 301 -8.61 -8.84 -15.80
CA PRO A 301 -8.74 -7.88 -16.89
C PRO A 301 -9.81 -8.36 -17.89
N GLU A 302 -10.53 -7.41 -18.49
CA GLU A 302 -11.59 -7.74 -19.45
C GLU A 302 -11.03 -8.59 -20.60
N GLY A 303 -11.76 -9.64 -20.98
CA GLY A 303 -11.32 -10.58 -22.03
C GLY A 303 -10.30 -11.63 -21.59
N VAL A 304 -9.88 -11.64 -20.31
CA VAL A 304 -9.02 -12.71 -19.78
C VAL A 304 -9.87 -13.86 -19.24
N GLU A 305 -9.65 -15.06 -19.77
CA GLU A 305 -10.25 -16.30 -19.27
C GLU A 305 -9.18 -17.14 -18.58
N ILE A 306 -9.45 -17.62 -17.36
CA ILE A 306 -8.55 -18.53 -16.64
C ILE A 306 -9.25 -19.85 -16.42
N ARG A 307 -8.59 -20.93 -16.83
CA ARG A 307 -9.11 -22.29 -16.65
C ARG A 307 -8.01 -23.33 -16.53
N VAL A 308 -8.38 -24.43 -15.89
CA VAL A 308 -7.60 -25.66 -15.86
C VAL A 308 -7.60 -26.27 -17.26
N LEU A 309 -6.47 -26.81 -17.69
CA LEU A 309 -6.34 -27.48 -18.98
C LEU A 309 -6.63 -28.95 -18.87
N GLU A 310 -7.79 -29.33 -19.41
CA GLU A 310 -8.33 -30.68 -19.28
C GLU A 310 -8.32 -31.40 -20.63
N THR A 311 -8.47 -30.69 -21.74
CA THR A 311 -8.50 -31.30 -23.07
C THR A 311 -7.11 -31.46 -23.67
N ALA A 312 -6.94 -32.45 -24.55
CA ALA A 312 -5.67 -32.68 -25.25
C ALA A 312 -5.24 -31.46 -26.11
N GLU A 313 -6.20 -30.75 -26.69
CA GLU A 313 -5.95 -29.55 -27.50
C GLU A 313 -5.44 -28.39 -26.62
N GLU A 314 -6.04 -28.18 -25.47
CA GLU A 314 -5.61 -27.16 -24.52
C GLU A 314 -4.23 -27.45 -23.93
N LEU A 315 -3.99 -28.70 -23.53
CA LEU A 315 -2.68 -29.13 -23.05
C LEU A 315 -1.62 -28.92 -24.14
N LYS A 316 -1.93 -29.26 -25.40
CA LYS A 316 -1.05 -28.98 -26.53
C LYS A 316 -0.77 -27.48 -26.67
N ALA A 317 -1.79 -26.62 -26.59
CA ALA A 317 -1.62 -25.17 -26.65
C ALA A 317 -0.73 -24.65 -25.51
N GLY A 318 -0.94 -25.15 -24.28
CA GLY A 318 -0.10 -24.82 -23.12
C GLY A 318 1.36 -25.21 -23.32
N ARG A 319 1.62 -26.41 -23.87
CA ARG A 319 2.97 -26.89 -24.17
C ARG A 319 3.65 -26.05 -25.26
N VAL A 320 2.92 -25.64 -26.30
CA VAL A 320 3.45 -24.73 -27.33
C VAL A 320 3.86 -23.40 -26.70
N PHE A 321 3.00 -22.78 -25.90
CA PHE A 321 3.31 -21.53 -25.19
C PHE A 321 4.57 -21.65 -24.32
N LEU A 322 4.68 -22.76 -23.59
CA LEU A 322 5.82 -23.02 -22.72
C LEU A 322 7.13 -23.18 -23.51
N ILE A 323 7.12 -23.99 -24.57
CA ILE A 323 8.30 -24.16 -25.44
C ILE A 323 8.72 -22.80 -26.01
N GLU A 324 7.78 -22.04 -26.57
CA GLU A 324 8.09 -20.73 -27.14
C GLU A 324 8.69 -19.78 -26.10
N SER A 325 8.15 -19.78 -24.88
CA SER A 325 8.64 -18.94 -23.78
C SER A 325 10.07 -19.31 -23.37
N TYR A 326 10.41 -20.60 -23.37
CA TYR A 326 11.77 -21.08 -23.10
C TYR A 326 12.74 -20.68 -24.21
N PHE A 327 12.36 -20.80 -25.47
CA PHE A 327 13.18 -20.32 -26.59
C PHE A 327 13.45 -18.81 -26.50
N ARG A 328 12.41 -18.01 -26.24
CA ARG A 328 12.55 -16.55 -26.07
C ARG A 328 13.43 -16.16 -24.89
N SER A 329 13.51 -17.01 -23.86
CA SER A 329 14.29 -16.78 -22.65
C SER A 329 15.67 -17.44 -22.68
N ASN A 330 16.09 -18.01 -23.81
CA ASN A 330 17.34 -18.75 -23.96
C ASN A 330 17.48 -19.96 -23.00
N LEU A 331 16.35 -20.58 -22.66
CA LEU A 331 16.24 -21.76 -21.78
C LEU A 331 15.87 -23.03 -22.56
N ALA A 332 16.12 -23.06 -23.87
CA ALA A 332 15.73 -24.18 -24.74
C ALA A 332 16.26 -25.55 -24.27
N HIS A 333 17.40 -25.56 -23.58
CA HIS A 333 17.99 -26.76 -22.99
C HIS A 333 17.12 -27.42 -21.90
N GLN A 334 16.15 -26.70 -21.33
CA GLN A 334 15.23 -27.20 -20.30
C GLN A 334 13.92 -27.75 -20.88
N ALA A 335 13.65 -27.55 -22.18
CA ALA A 335 12.40 -27.97 -22.81
C ALA A 335 12.10 -29.48 -22.73
N PRO A 336 13.08 -30.40 -22.84
CA PRO A 336 12.82 -31.84 -22.77
C PRO A 336 12.24 -32.31 -21.42
N GLU A 337 12.69 -31.73 -20.31
CA GLU A 337 12.19 -32.09 -18.97
C GLU A 337 10.73 -31.70 -18.77
N VAL A 338 10.30 -30.60 -19.40
CA VAL A 338 8.92 -30.10 -19.25
C VAL A 338 7.92 -30.88 -20.10
N LEU A 339 8.34 -31.41 -21.24
CA LEU A 339 7.47 -32.21 -22.11
C LEU A 339 7.18 -33.61 -21.54
N ALA A 340 7.97 -34.08 -20.57
CA ALA A 340 7.81 -35.39 -19.95
C ALA A 340 6.66 -35.47 -18.92
N GLY A 341 6.12 -34.33 -18.46
CA GLY A 341 5.08 -34.26 -17.43
C GLY A 341 3.66 -34.30 -17.96
N SER A 342 3.20 -35.42 -18.52
CA SER A 342 1.81 -35.56 -19.03
C SER A 342 0.74 -35.55 -17.92
N SER A 343 1.14 -35.65 -16.65
CA SER A 343 0.27 -35.67 -15.47
C SER A 343 0.27 -34.38 -14.65
N ASN A 344 0.91 -33.32 -15.14
CA ASN A 344 0.97 -32.04 -14.42
C ASN A 344 -0.37 -31.30 -14.52
N LEU A 345 -0.82 -30.73 -13.40
CA LEU A 345 -1.92 -29.78 -13.40
C LEU A 345 -1.46 -28.50 -14.11
N CYS A 346 -2.11 -28.18 -15.22
CA CYS A 346 -1.82 -26.97 -15.98
C CYS A 346 -3.01 -26.01 -15.87
N VAL A 347 -2.73 -24.76 -15.52
CA VAL A 347 -3.71 -23.67 -15.53
C VAL A 347 -3.19 -22.59 -16.45
N GLY A 348 -4.01 -22.17 -17.42
CA GLY A 348 -3.63 -21.10 -18.34
C GLY A 348 -4.50 -19.85 -18.19
N ALA A 349 -4.01 -18.76 -18.76
CA ALA A 349 -4.77 -17.53 -18.96
C ALA A 349 -4.85 -17.24 -20.46
N TRP A 350 -6.06 -17.18 -21.00
CA TRP A 350 -6.36 -16.84 -22.39
C TRP A 350 -6.67 -15.37 -22.54
N ILE A 351 -6.06 -14.75 -23.54
CA ILE A 351 -6.39 -13.41 -24.03
C ILE A 351 -6.45 -13.51 -25.55
N ASP A 352 -7.54 -13.07 -26.15
CA ASP A 352 -7.76 -13.17 -27.61
C ASP A 352 -7.53 -14.58 -28.16
N ARG A 353 -8.01 -15.59 -27.42
CA ARG A 353 -7.88 -17.04 -27.72
C ARG A 353 -6.43 -17.58 -27.70
N GLN A 354 -5.48 -16.81 -27.21
CA GLN A 354 -4.09 -17.25 -27.03
C GLN A 354 -3.74 -17.36 -25.55
N ILE A 355 -2.96 -18.38 -25.19
CA ILE A 355 -2.39 -18.47 -23.85
C ILE A 355 -1.32 -17.38 -23.71
N LYS A 356 -1.48 -16.53 -22.71
CA LYS A 356 -0.51 -15.48 -22.35
C LYS A 356 0.18 -15.73 -21.02
N ALA A 357 -0.36 -16.64 -20.21
CA ALA A 357 0.31 -17.09 -19.01
C ALA A 357 -0.04 -18.56 -18.73
N LEU A 358 0.90 -19.30 -18.16
CA LEU A 358 0.77 -20.70 -17.83
C LEU A 358 1.41 -20.99 -16.48
N LEU A 359 0.64 -21.65 -15.62
CA LEU A 359 1.08 -22.21 -14.36
C LEU A 359 1.03 -23.73 -14.45
N GLU A 360 2.14 -24.38 -14.15
CA GLU A 360 2.24 -25.83 -14.12
C GLU A 360 2.61 -26.31 -12.72
N ILE A 361 1.81 -27.23 -12.19
CA ILE A 361 2.03 -27.84 -10.88
C ILE A 361 2.19 -29.36 -11.07
N GLN A 362 3.33 -29.86 -10.63
CA GLN A 362 3.66 -31.28 -10.65
C GLN A 362 3.25 -31.92 -9.32
N ARG A 363 2.61 -33.10 -9.39
CA ARG A 363 2.35 -33.91 -8.21
C ARG A 363 3.65 -34.57 -7.75
N GLY A 364 4.05 -34.27 -6.52
CA GLY A 364 5.17 -34.89 -5.82
C GLY A 364 4.75 -36.12 -5.01
N SER A 365 5.66 -36.59 -4.16
CA SER A 365 5.39 -37.71 -3.24
C SER A 365 4.64 -37.25 -1.98
N ARG A 366 3.84 -38.16 -1.39
CA ARG A 366 3.17 -37.95 -0.09
C ARG A 366 2.29 -36.69 -0.02
N GLY A 367 1.50 -36.40 -1.05
CA GLY A 367 0.56 -35.27 -1.06
C GLY A 367 1.22 -33.89 -1.20
N LYS A 368 2.53 -33.86 -1.50
CA LYS A 368 3.24 -32.63 -1.87
C LYS A 368 3.07 -32.33 -3.35
N TYR A 369 2.93 -31.06 -3.68
CA TYR A 369 2.91 -30.58 -5.04
C TYR A 369 4.02 -29.55 -5.20
N VAL A 370 4.60 -29.48 -6.40
CA VAL A 370 5.70 -28.57 -6.70
C VAL A 370 5.26 -27.68 -7.85
N MET A 371 5.34 -26.37 -7.67
CA MET A 371 5.12 -25.44 -8.77
C MET A 371 6.28 -25.59 -9.76
N HIS A 372 6.03 -26.26 -10.88
CA HIS A 372 7.08 -26.60 -11.83
C HIS A 372 7.42 -25.39 -12.71
N ASN A 373 6.40 -24.70 -13.24
CA ASN A 373 6.58 -23.54 -14.10
C ASN A 373 5.56 -22.44 -13.79
N LEU A 374 6.01 -21.19 -13.84
CA LEU A 374 5.16 -20.00 -13.96
C LEU A 374 5.72 -19.15 -15.08
N LEU A 375 5.04 -19.13 -16.21
CA LEU A 375 5.44 -18.36 -17.39
C LEU A 375 4.37 -17.35 -17.70
N VAL A 376 4.78 -16.10 -17.86
CA VAL A 376 3.88 -14.97 -18.03
C VAL A 376 4.45 -14.10 -19.15
N ALA A 377 3.65 -13.85 -20.20
CA ALA A 377 4.07 -12.98 -21.29
C ALA A 377 4.28 -11.54 -20.77
N LYS A 378 5.19 -10.79 -21.40
CA LYS A 378 5.64 -9.49 -20.89
C LYS A 378 4.51 -8.47 -20.73
N ASP A 379 3.52 -8.52 -21.61
CA ASP A 379 2.33 -7.68 -21.63
C ASP A 379 1.35 -7.98 -20.47
N VAL A 380 1.47 -9.15 -19.83
CA VAL A 380 0.62 -9.56 -18.71
C VAL A 380 1.39 -9.80 -17.40
N ALA A 381 2.72 -9.69 -17.40
CA ALA A 381 3.58 -9.94 -16.24
C ALA A 381 3.31 -9.00 -15.06
N GLN A 382 2.88 -7.77 -15.32
CA GLN A 382 2.57 -6.76 -14.31
C GLN A 382 1.09 -6.71 -13.93
N SER A 383 0.28 -7.69 -14.38
CA SER A 383 -1.15 -7.77 -14.10
C SER A 383 -1.46 -8.69 -12.91
N SER A 384 -2.73 -8.76 -12.52
CA SER A 384 -3.24 -9.73 -11.54
C SER A 384 -3.32 -11.18 -12.04
N VAL A 385 -3.07 -11.43 -13.33
CA VAL A 385 -3.20 -12.75 -13.96
C VAL A 385 -2.42 -13.86 -13.24
N PRO A 386 -1.15 -13.68 -12.83
CA PRO A 386 -0.40 -14.73 -12.13
C PRO A 386 -1.05 -15.15 -10.79
N ARG A 387 -1.66 -14.19 -10.07
CA ARG A 387 -2.37 -14.49 -8.81
C ARG A 387 -3.65 -15.27 -9.07
N HIS A 388 -4.39 -14.93 -10.13
CA HIS A 388 -5.57 -15.68 -10.52
C HIS A 388 -5.23 -17.09 -11.01
N LEU A 389 -4.12 -17.27 -11.74
CA LEU A 389 -3.62 -18.59 -12.10
C LEU A 389 -3.38 -19.45 -10.86
N LEU A 390 -2.67 -18.90 -9.86
CA LEU A 390 -2.43 -19.57 -8.60
C LEU A 390 -3.74 -19.89 -7.87
N HIS A 391 -4.68 -18.95 -7.81
CA HIS A 391 -5.98 -19.17 -7.18
C HIS A 391 -6.78 -20.31 -7.85
N ALA A 392 -6.84 -20.32 -9.18
CA ALA A 392 -7.50 -21.36 -9.95
C ALA A 392 -6.82 -22.73 -9.73
N ALA A 393 -5.50 -22.76 -9.69
CA ALA A 393 -4.76 -23.99 -9.40
C ALA A 393 -5.02 -24.51 -7.98
N LEU A 394 -5.04 -23.63 -6.97
CA LEU A 394 -5.35 -24.03 -5.58
C LEU A 394 -6.77 -24.60 -5.46
N ARG A 395 -7.76 -24.01 -6.15
CA ARG A 395 -9.14 -24.55 -6.18
C ARG A 395 -9.22 -25.92 -6.82
N ALA A 396 -8.51 -26.14 -7.92
CA ALA A 396 -8.45 -27.45 -8.57
C ALA A 396 -7.85 -28.50 -7.63
N LEU A 397 -6.76 -28.15 -6.94
CA LEU A 397 -6.08 -29.00 -5.96
C LEU A 397 -6.95 -29.30 -4.73
N GLU A 398 -7.73 -28.35 -4.23
CA GLU A 398 -8.68 -28.58 -3.13
C GLU A 398 -9.73 -29.65 -3.48
N GLY A 399 -10.17 -29.69 -4.74
CA GLY A 399 -11.11 -30.71 -5.24
C GLY A 399 -10.55 -32.13 -5.28
N GLU A 400 -9.22 -32.30 -5.34
CA GLU A 400 -8.57 -33.62 -5.40
C GLU A 400 -8.43 -34.31 -4.04
N GLY A 401 -8.76 -33.65 -2.92
CA GLY A 401 -8.84 -34.27 -1.60
C GLY A 401 -7.53 -34.91 -1.13
N GLY A 402 -6.46 -34.12 -0.95
CA GLY A 402 -5.20 -34.68 -0.43
C GLY A 402 -3.97 -33.78 -0.52
N VAL A 403 -4.16 -32.48 -0.76
CA VAL A 403 -3.05 -31.55 -0.98
C VAL A 403 -2.68 -30.85 0.32
N GLU A 404 -1.56 -31.26 0.92
CA GLU A 404 -1.10 -30.66 2.17
C GLU A 404 -0.16 -29.47 1.93
N PHE A 405 0.71 -29.54 0.91
CA PHE A 405 1.77 -28.55 0.71
C PHE A 405 2.05 -28.26 -0.78
N LEU A 406 2.36 -27.00 -1.07
CA LEU A 406 2.89 -26.53 -2.35
C LEU A 406 4.32 -25.98 -2.15
N GLU A 407 5.27 -26.55 -2.88
CA GLU A 407 6.67 -26.14 -2.92
C GLU A 407 6.92 -25.15 -4.08
N PHE A 408 7.73 -24.12 -3.82
CA PHE A 408 8.11 -23.09 -4.79
C PHE A 408 9.61 -23.22 -5.07
N PRO A 409 10.01 -23.72 -6.25
CA PRO A 409 11.41 -23.73 -6.66
C PRO A 409 11.99 -22.32 -6.72
N GLU A 410 13.30 -22.19 -6.50
CA GLU A 410 14.02 -20.90 -6.52
C GLU A 410 13.85 -20.12 -7.83
N ARG A 411 13.58 -20.82 -8.94
CA ARG A 411 13.34 -20.21 -10.25
C ARG A 411 11.98 -19.52 -10.41
N ILE A 412 11.03 -19.77 -9.51
CA ILE A 412 9.71 -19.15 -9.56
C ILE A 412 9.81 -17.78 -8.88
N ASP A 413 9.52 -16.73 -9.64
CA ASP A 413 9.36 -15.40 -9.09
C ASP A 413 8.11 -15.35 -8.21
N ARG A 414 8.31 -15.56 -6.90
CA ARG A 414 7.27 -15.47 -5.86
C ARG A 414 6.66 -14.06 -5.79
N GLY A 415 7.35 -13.07 -6.35
CA GLY A 415 6.87 -11.71 -6.50
C GLY A 415 5.72 -11.58 -7.48
N LEU A 416 5.74 -12.32 -8.59
CA LEU A 416 4.58 -12.36 -9.50
C LEU A 416 3.32 -12.87 -8.80
N LEU A 417 3.49 -13.73 -7.79
CA LEU A 417 2.40 -14.37 -7.05
C LEU A 417 1.95 -13.59 -5.81
N GLY A 418 2.59 -12.48 -5.45
CA GLY A 418 2.25 -11.77 -4.21
C GLY A 418 2.76 -12.44 -2.93
N LEU A 419 3.76 -13.33 -3.02
CA LEU A 419 4.19 -14.18 -1.89
C LEU A 419 5.47 -13.71 -1.17
N ASP A 420 5.97 -12.52 -1.51
CA ASP A 420 7.22 -12.00 -0.94
C ASP A 420 6.93 -11.31 0.40
N GLY A 421 7.16 -12.03 1.49
CA GLY A 421 6.86 -11.53 2.84
C GLY A 421 7.32 -12.44 3.97
N GLY A 422 8.51 -13.02 3.85
CA GLY A 422 9.13 -13.83 4.91
C GLY A 422 8.67 -15.28 4.97
N ALA A 423 8.10 -15.82 3.89
CA ALA A 423 8.07 -17.27 3.73
C ALA A 423 9.51 -17.71 3.45
N GLU A 424 10.16 -18.33 4.44
CA GLU A 424 11.36 -19.15 4.22
C GLU A 424 11.15 -20.03 2.96
N ASN A 425 12.22 -20.54 2.34
CA ASN A 425 12.17 -21.54 1.24
C ASN A 425 11.60 -22.90 1.73
N ARG A 426 10.49 -22.84 2.48
CA ARG A 426 9.74 -23.96 3.00
C ARG A 426 8.48 -24.15 2.16
N PRO A 427 8.01 -25.40 2.03
CA PRO A 427 6.69 -25.70 1.50
C PRO A 427 5.61 -24.92 2.26
N LEU A 428 4.66 -24.32 1.54
CA LEU A 428 3.52 -23.63 2.16
C LEU A 428 2.30 -24.56 2.17
N LYS A 429 1.52 -24.55 3.25
CA LYS A 429 0.27 -25.33 3.26
C LYS A 429 -0.70 -24.74 2.24
N VAL A 430 -1.43 -25.59 1.52
CA VAL A 430 -2.46 -25.10 0.57
C VAL A 430 -3.49 -24.23 1.27
N SER A 431 -3.87 -24.54 2.51
CA SER A 431 -4.77 -23.70 3.30
C SER A 431 -4.16 -22.36 3.74
N GLU A 432 -2.84 -22.25 3.85
CA GLU A 432 -2.14 -20.98 4.08
C GLU A 432 -2.11 -20.15 2.80
N LEU A 433 -1.78 -20.78 1.67
CA LEU A 433 -1.82 -20.14 0.36
C LEU A 433 -3.22 -19.69 -0.03
N ALA A 434 -4.23 -20.52 0.20
CA ALA A 434 -5.62 -20.19 -0.04
C ALA A 434 -6.04 -18.96 0.77
N LYS A 435 -5.54 -18.77 2.00
CA LYS A 435 -5.78 -17.54 2.79
C LYS A 435 -5.00 -16.33 2.30
N LEU A 436 -3.79 -16.53 1.77
CA LEU A 436 -2.98 -15.46 1.19
C LEU A 436 -3.55 -14.98 -0.15
N VAL A 437 -4.20 -15.89 -0.88
CA VAL A 437 -4.79 -15.65 -2.20
C VAL A 437 -6.28 -15.29 -2.08
N GLN A 438 -7.01 -15.74 -1.06
CA GLN A 438 -8.36 -15.28 -0.76
C GLN A 438 -8.30 -13.93 -0.03
N ILE A 439 -8.58 -12.86 -0.76
CA ILE A 439 -8.96 -11.59 -0.15
C ILE A 439 -10.30 -11.12 -0.73
N SER A 440 -11.26 -11.07 0.21
CA SER A 440 -12.67 -10.65 0.13
C SER A 440 -13.58 -11.42 -0.82
N LYS A 441 -14.58 -12.11 -0.23
CA LYS A 441 -15.89 -12.30 -0.88
C LYS A 441 -16.53 -10.96 -1.19
#